data_AF-A0A4S8KH16-F1
#
_entry.id   AF-A0A4S8KH16-F1
#
_cell.length_a   1.000
_cell.length_b   1.000
_cell.length_c   1.000
_cell.angle_alpha   90.00
_cell.angle_beta   90.00
_cell.angle_gamma   90.00
#
_symmetry.space_group_name_H-M   'P 1'
#
loop_
_entity.id
_entity.type
_entity.pdbx_description
1 polymer ?
#
loop_
_entity_poly.entity_id
_entity_poly.type
_entity_poly.pdbx_seq_one_letter_code
_entity_poly.pdbx_strand_id
1 'polypeptide(L)'
;MPTPLTKRENRNYDWFVYHGRRFLEVKGIMINTFAELERGRSKPSRKASVPPGRPVRPLYPIRPILALQEDTSRTGGEKHPCIRWLDGQPPASMVFLCFGSMGSFGVAQVREIAVGLERRGRRFLWCLR
;
A
#
# COMPACT_ATOMS: atom_id res chain seq x y z
N MET A 1 2.27 4.04 11.02
CA MET A 1 2.78 5.26 10.36
C MET A 1 4.27 5.08 10.14
N PRO A 2 4.83 5.45 8.97
CA PRO A 2 6.27 5.45 8.77
C PRO A 2 6.97 6.18 9.94
N THR A 3 8.02 5.60 10.49
CA THR A 3 8.79 6.14 11.62
C THR A 3 9.09 7.64 11.52
N PRO A 4 9.44 8.18 10.33
CA PRO A 4 9.73 9.61 10.19
C PRO A 4 8.52 10.53 10.44
N LEU A 5 7.29 10.02 10.41
CA LEU A 5 6.07 10.79 10.68
C LEU A 5 5.64 10.76 12.15
N THR A 6 6.30 9.94 12.98
CA THR A 6 5.93 9.74 14.39
C THR A 6 6.80 10.51 15.37
N LYS A 7 7.95 11.04 14.92
CA LYS A 7 8.91 11.79 15.74
C LYS A 7 9.08 13.19 15.17
N ARG A 8 8.69 14.22 15.93
CA ARG A 8 8.76 15.62 15.50
C ARG A 8 10.19 16.10 15.26
N GLU A 9 11.16 15.53 15.96
CA GLU A 9 12.58 15.84 15.83
C GLU A 9 13.21 15.28 14.54
N ASN A 10 12.49 14.41 13.81
CA ASN A 10 12.97 13.88 12.55
C ASN A 10 12.86 14.94 11.45
N ARG A 11 13.93 15.26 10.73
CA ARG A 11 13.91 16.25 9.63
C ARG A 11 12.85 15.94 8.55
N ASN A 12 12.47 14.68 8.36
CA ASN A 12 11.41 14.31 7.42
C ASN A 12 10.00 14.72 7.92
N TYR A 13 9.83 14.90 9.22
CA TYR A 13 8.60 15.42 9.80
C TYR A 13 8.36 16.88 9.35
N ASP A 14 9.42 17.70 9.32
CA ASP A 14 9.33 19.07 8.84
C ASP A 14 8.86 19.11 7.38
N TRP A 15 9.43 18.26 6.53
CA TRP A 15 9.01 18.10 5.14
C TRP A 15 7.55 17.64 5.03
N PHE A 16 7.12 16.70 5.86
CA PHE A 16 5.75 16.24 5.89
C PHE A 16 4.77 17.38 6.24
N VAL A 17 5.07 18.16 7.29
CA VAL A 17 4.24 19.31 7.69
C VAL A 17 4.27 20.41 6.63
N TYR A 18 5.45 20.70 6.08
CA TYR A 18 5.64 21.68 5.01
C TYR A 18 4.77 21.33 3.79
N HIS A 19 4.87 20.12 3.25
CA HIS A 19 4.05 19.71 2.11
C HIS A 19 2.57 19.56 2.46
N GLY A 20 2.24 19.06 3.64
CA GLY A 20 0.85 18.91 4.10
C GLY A 20 0.09 20.24 4.18
N ARG A 21 0.74 21.31 4.66
CA ARG A 21 0.15 22.67 4.67
C ARG A 21 -0.15 23.19 3.26
N ARG A 22 0.64 22.78 2.27
CA ARG A 22 0.52 23.20 0.88
C ARG A 22 -0.51 22.40 0.08
N PHE A 23 -1.13 21.37 0.67
CA PHE A 23 -2.28 20.70 0.06
C PHE A 23 -3.48 21.64 -0.16
N LEU A 24 -3.51 22.79 0.52
CA LEU A 24 -4.52 23.83 0.28
C LEU A 24 -4.18 24.74 -0.93
N GLU A 25 -2.97 24.66 -1.48
CA GLU A 25 -2.51 25.47 -2.62
C GLU A 25 -2.81 24.79 -3.97
N VAL A 26 -2.90 23.45 -4.01
CA VAL A 26 -3.06 22.66 -5.25
C VAL A 26 -4.48 22.67 -5.81
N LYS A 27 -4.65 22.68 -7.14
CA LYS A 27 -5.95 22.69 -7.85
C LYS A 27 -6.93 21.61 -7.35
N GLY A 28 -6.41 20.44 -7.02
CA GLY A 28 -7.09 19.35 -6.34
C GLY A 28 -6.10 18.24 -6.04
N ILE A 29 -6.57 17.17 -5.40
CA ILE A 29 -5.73 16.04 -4.98
C ILE A 29 -6.28 14.79 -5.64
N MET A 30 -5.46 14.12 -6.44
CA MET A 30 -5.78 12.81 -6.99
C MET A 30 -5.44 11.73 -5.97
N ILE A 31 -6.34 10.78 -5.77
CA ILE A 31 -6.18 9.68 -4.83
C ILE A 31 -6.41 8.38 -5.58
N ASN A 32 -5.42 7.49 -5.58
CA ASN A 32 -5.50 6.15 -6.15
C ASN A 32 -6.42 5.26 -5.27
N THR A 33 -7.73 5.51 -5.35
CA THR A 33 -8.79 4.85 -4.59
C THR A 33 -10.11 4.89 -5.38
N PHE A 34 -11.15 4.25 -4.87
CA PHE A 34 -12.51 4.26 -5.41
C PHE A 34 -13.54 4.33 -4.27
N ALA A 35 -14.73 4.84 -4.56
CA ALA A 35 -15.71 5.24 -3.54
C ALA A 35 -16.15 4.07 -2.65
N GLU A 36 -16.23 2.87 -3.21
CA GLU A 36 -16.66 1.66 -2.53
C GLU A 36 -15.64 1.16 -1.50
N LEU A 37 -14.36 1.45 -1.71
CA LEU A 37 -13.28 1.14 -0.75
C LEU A 37 -13.32 2.08 0.46
N GLU A 38 -13.68 3.35 0.23
CA GLU A 38 -13.69 4.42 1.25
C GLU A 38 -15.08 4.63 1.89
N ARG A 39 -15.98 3.66 1.78
CA ARG A 39 -17.33 3.72 2.38
C ARG A 39 -17.21 4.02 3.89
N GLY A 40 -17.89 5.05 4.37
CA GLY A 40 -17.79 5.54 5.76
C GLY A 40 -16.88 6.76 5.96
N ARG A 41 -15.98 7.06 5.00
CA ARG A 41 -15.25 8.33 4.87
C ARG A 41 -15.85 9.25 3.78
N SER A 42 -16.95 8.82 3.17
CA SER A 42 -17.59 9.40 1.97
C SER A 42 -18.25 10.77 2.15
N LYS A 43 -18.30 11.28 3.38
CA LYS A 43 -18.47 12.72 3.59
C LYS A 43 -17.26 13.15 4.40
N PRO A 44 -16.29 13.86 3.80
CA PRO A 44 -15.39 14.63 4.62
C PRO A 44 -16.32 15.46 5.52
N SER A 45 -16.15 15.40 6.84
CA SER A 45 -16.62 16.49 7.68
C SER A 45 -15.80 17.71 7.22
N ARG A 46 -16.24 18.34 6.12
CA ARG A 46 -15.53 19.35 5.31
C ARG A 46 -15.11 20.58 6.12
N LYS A 47 -15.55 20.65 7.39
CA LYS A 47 -15.34 21.75 8.32
C LYS A 47 -14.30 21.47 9.42
N ALA A 48 -13.91 20.23 9.68
CA ALA A 48 -13.14 19.92 10.89
C ALA A 48 -11.63 20.12 10.76
N SER A 49 -11.08 20.20 9.54
CA SER A 49 -9.61 20.16 9.33
C SER A 49 -9.06 21.25 8.41
N VAL A 50 -9.89 22.20 7.98
CA VAL A 50 -9.45 23.32 7.15
C VAL A 50 -9.46 24.59 8.00
N PRO A 51 -8.34 25.35 8.06
CA PRO A 51 -8.31 26.62 8.75
C PRO A 51 -9.41 27.57 8.26
N PRO A 52 -9.97 28.41 9.15
CA PRO A 52 -10.94 29.43 8.77
C PRO A 52 -10.45 30.28 7.58
N GLY A 53 -11.33 30.53 6.61
CA GLY A 53 -11.01 31.37 5.44
C GLY A 53 -10.29 30.67 4.29
N ARG A 54 -10.00 29.36 4.36
CA ARG A 54 -9.43 28.61 3.22
C ARG A 54 -10.45 27.69 2.55
N PRO A 55 -10.47 27.63 1.20
CA PRO A 55 -11.34 26.70 0.49
C PRO A 55 -10.84 25.27 0.62
N VAL A 56 -11.77 24.32 0.80
CA VAL A 56 -11.48 22.89 0.71
C VAL A 56 -11.13 22.57 -0.75
N ARG A 57 -10.00 21.88 -0.98
CA ARG A 57 -9.62 21.46 -2.34
C ARG A 57 -10.37 20.17 -2.73
N PRO A 58 -10.80 20.02 -3.99
CA PRO A 58 -11.49 18.82 -4.44
C PRO A 58 -10.56 17.60 -4.37
N LEU A 59 -11.11 16.47 -3.95
CA LEU A 59 -10.45 15.16 -3.97
C LEU A 59 -11.00 14.36 -5.15
N TYR A 60 -10.12 13.82 -5.98
CA TYR A 60 -10.44 13.05 -7.18
C TYR A 60 -10.01 11.59 -6.99
N PRO A 61 -10.92 10.66 -6.68
CA PRO A 61 -10.61 9.23 -6.72
C PRO A 61 -10.39 8.79 -8.17
N ILE A 62 -9.20 8.28 -8.49
CA ILE A 62 -8.80 7.94 -9.87
C ILE A 62 -8.87 6.44 -10.20
N ARG A 63 -9.55 5.64 -9.35
CA ARG A 63 -9.58 4.15 -9.39
C ARG A 63 -8.18 3.55 -9.27
N PRO A 64 -8.06 2.23 -8.98
CA PRO A 64 -6.77 1.57 -8.94
C PRO A 64 -5.99 1.80 -10.23
N ILE A 65 -4.88 2.54 -10.15
CA ILE A 65 -3.94 2.67 -11.25
C ILE A 65 -3.29 1.29 -11.40
N LEU A 66 -3.71 0.57 -12.44
CA LEU A 66 -3.08 -0.69 -12.79
C LEU A 66 -1.79 -0.37 -13.52
N ALA A 67 -0.66 -0.78 -12.95
CA ALA A 67 0.58 -0.92 -13.69
C ALA A 67 0.44 -2.16 -14.58
N LEU A 68 -0.37 -2.06 -15.63
CA LEU A 68 -0.35 -3.01 -16.72
C LEU A 68 0.95 -2.75 -17.46
N GLN A 69 1.99 -3.47 -17.05
CA GLN A 69 3.16 -3.60 -17.89
C GLN A 69 2.66 -4.31 -19.15
N GLU A 70 2.50 -3.58 -20.25
CA GLU A 70 2.60 -4.23 -21.55
C GLU A 70 4.01 -4.78 -21.58
N ASP A 71 4.14 -6.06 -21.22
CA ASP A 71 5.35 -6.87 -21.32
C ASP A 71 5.68 -7.03 -22.83
N THR A 72 5.93 -5.92 -23.53
CA THR A 72 6.44 -5.89 -24.91
C THR A 72 7.89 -6.40 -24.98
N SER A 73 8.51 -6.71 -23.84
CA SER A 73 9.77 -7.47 -23.76
C SER A 73 9.58 -8.95 -23.41
N ARG A 74 8.35 -9.51 -23.37
CA ARG A 74 8.12 -10.95 -23.13
C ARG A 74 7.18 -11.62 -24.12
N THR A 75 7.24 -11.27 -25.39
CA THR A 75 6.77 -12.14 -26.48
C THR A 75 7.66 -13.41 -26.66
N GLY A 76 8.12 -14.00 -25.55
CA GLY A 76 9.00 -15.18 -25.53
C GLY A 76 9.69 -15.49 -24.19
N GLY A 77 9.43 -14.74 -23.10
CA GLY A 77 10.08 -14.98 -21.80
C GLY A 77 9.36 -16.04 -20.96
N GLU A 78 10.09 -17.05 -20.46
CA GLU A 78 9.51 -18.07 -19.58
C GLU A 78 8.83 -17.45 -18.34
N LYS A 79 7.65 -17.99 -17.97
CA LYS A 79 6.96 -17.61 -16.73
C LYS A 79 7.91 -17.80 -15.53
N HIS A 80 7.90 -16.84 -14.60
CA HIS A 80 8.66 -16.95 -13.35
C HIS A 80 8.33 -18.27 -12.62
N PRO A 81 9.31 -19.01 -12.07
CA PRO A 81 9.09 -20.32 -11.45
C PRO A 81 8.00 -20.33 -10.37
N CYS A 82 7.90 -19.29 -9.55
CA CYS A 82 6.83 -19.17 -8.54
C CYS A 82 5.42 -19.10 -9.16
N ILE A 83 5.27 -18.48 -10.34
CA ILE A 83 4.00 -18.41 -11.05
C ILE A 83 3.66 -19.78 -11.63
N ARG A 84 4.64 -20.48 -12.22
CA ARG A 84 4.45 -21.87 -12.68
C ARG A 84 4.05 -22.81 -11.54
N TRP A 85 4.64 -22.64 -10.36
CA TRP A 85 4.27 -23.41 -9.18
C TRP A 85 2.87 -23.07 -8.66
N LEU A 86 2.48 -21.79 -8.73
CA LEU A 86 1.14 -21.31 -8.36
C LEU A 86 0.05 -21.84 -9.29
N ASP A 87 0.33 -21.94 -10.60
CA ASP A 87 -0.58 -22.49 -11.61
C ASP A 87 -1.02 -23.95 -11.28
N GLY A 88 -0.21 -24.69 -10.52
CA GLY A 88 -0.50 -26.07 -10.10
C GLY A 88 -1.35 -26.21 -8.83
N GLN A 89 -1.83 -25.11 -8.24
CA GLN A 89 -2.51 -25.10 -6.95
C GLN A 89 -4.03 -24.95 -7.12
N PRO A 90 -4.86 -25.55 -6.26
CA PRO A 90 -6.30 -25.34 -6.31
C PRO A 90 -6.68 -23.84 -6.15
N PRO A 91 -7.76 -23.38 -6.80
CA PRO A 91 -8.21 -22.00 -6.66
C PRO A 91 -8.47 -21.63 -5.19
N ALA A 92 -8.05 -20.43 -4.79
CA ALA A 92 -8.24 -19.89 -3.44
C ALA A 92 -7.71 -20.77 -2.28
N SER A 93 -6.75 -21.68 -2.52
CA SER A 93 -6.21 -22.58 -1.50
C SER A 93 -4.92 -22.11 -0.83
N MET A 94 -4.51 -20.88 -1.09
CA MET A 94 -3.16 -20.39 -0.80
C MET A 94 -3.15 -19.02 -0.16
N VAL A 95 -2.16 -18.80 0.71
CA VAL A 95 -1.90 -17.50 1.33
C VAL A 95 -0.67 -16.86 0.67
N PHE A 96 -0.82 -15.64 0.18
CA PHE A 96 0.30 -14.81 -0.27
C PHE A 96 0.71 -13.86 0.84
N LEU A 97 2.00 -13.84 1.19
CA LEU A 97 2.56 -12.97 2.23
C LEU A 97 3.67 -12.10 1.64
N CYS A 98 3.46 -10.77 1.69
CA CYS A 98 4.42 -9.78 1.24
C CYS A 98 4.24 -8.49 2.06
N PHE A 99 5.35 -7.98 2.59
CA PHE A 99 5.34 -6.78 3.44
C PHE A 99 5.86 -5.53 2.71
N GLY A 100 5.91 -5.59 1.37
CA GLY A 100 6.44 -4.52 0.53
C GLY A 100 7.97 -4.49 0.50
N SER A 101 8.53 -3.57 -0.30
CA SER A 101 9.98 -3.41 -0.45
C SER A 101 10.67 -2.87 0.80
N MET A 102 9.94 -2.09 1.62
CA MET A 102 10.44 -1.50 2.86
C MET A 102 10.09 -2.31 4.12
N GLY A 103 9.34 -3.41 3.97
CA GLY A 103 9.03 -4.30 5.09
C GLY A 103 10.19 -5.24 5.37
N SER A 104 10.86 -5.06 6.50
CA SER A 104 11.84 -6.01 7.03
C SER A 104 11.57 -6.27 8.51
N PHE A 105 11.89 -7.49 8.95
CA PHE A 105 11.66 -7.93 10.32
C PHE A 105 12.92 -8.56 10.89
N GLY A 106 13.10 -8.44 12.20
CA GLY A 106 14.17 -9.14 12.89
C GLY A 106 13.98 -10.66 12.83
N VAL A 107 15.07 -11.40 12.93
CA VAL A 107 15.10 -12.88 12.85
C VAL A 107 14.08 -13.54 13.78
N ALA A 108 13.95 -13.04 15.02
CA ALA A 108 12.99 -13.57 15.98
C ALA A 108 11.54 -13.48 15.46
N GLN A 109 11.17 -12.34 14.87
CA GLN A 109 9.83 -12.14 14.33
C GLN A 109 9.58 -12.96 13.07
N VAL A 110 10.58 -13.07 12.19
CA VAL A 110 10.51 -13.96 11.01
C VAL A 110 10.29 -15.41 11.44
N ARG A 111 11.01 -15.86 12.48
CA ARG A 111 10.84 -17.21 13.05
C ARG A 111 9.43 -17.44 13.56
N GLU A 112 8.87 -16.51 14.32
CA GLU A 112 7.49 -16.65 14.82
C GLU A 112 6.45 -16.67 13.69
N ILE A 113 6.64 -15.85 12.64
CA ILE A 113 5.78 -15.90 11.45
C ILE A 113 5.89 -17.26 10.76
N ALA A 114 7.10 -17.78 10.57
CA ALA A 114 7.35 -19.09 9.94
C ALA A 114 6.69 -20.23 10.73
N VAL A 115 6.87 -20.26 12.06
CA VAL A 115 6.23 -21.24 12.95
C VAL A 115 4.70 -21.11 12.88
N GLY A 116 4.17 -19.90 12.84
CA GLY A 116 2.74 -19.65 12.69
C GLY A 116 2.18 -20.19 11.37
N LEU A 117 2.90 -20.01 10.26
CA LEU A 117 2.52 -20.54 8.95
C LEU A 117 2.56 -22.07 8.91
N GLU A 118 3.62 -22.67 9.45
CA GLU A 118 3.81 -24.12 9.54
C GLU A 118 2.67 -24.78 10.32
N ARG A 119 2.34 -24.24 11.51
CA ARG A 119 1.27 -24.77 12.37
C ARG A 119 -0.13 -24.68 11.73
N ARG A 120 -0.35 -23.76 10.80
CA ARG A 120 -1.66 -23.64 10.12
C ARG A 120 -1.86 -24.66 9.01
N GLY A 121 -0.80 -25.33 8.55
CA GLY A 121 -0.88 -26.37 7.51
C GLY A 121 -1.45 -25.89 6.17
N ARG A 122 -1.46 -24.58 5.92
CA ARG A 122 -1.94 -24.00 4.66
C ARG A 122 -0.75 -23.80 3.73
N ARG A 123 -0.98 -23.97 2.42
CA ARG A 123 0.02 -23.65 1.40
C ARG A 123 0.20 -22.12 1.38
N PHE A 124 1.45 -21.67 1.35
CA PHE A 124 1.75 -20.24 1.33
C PHE A 124 2.87 -19.93 0.33
N LEU A 125 2.86 -18.69 -0.17
CA LEU A 125 3.96 -18.08 -0.91
C LEU A 125 4.38 -16.82 -0.15
N TRP A 126 5.61 -16.80 0.36
CA TRP A 126 6.11 -15.69 1.16
C TRP A 126 7.31 -15.02 0.48
N CYS A 127 7.15 -13.75 0.12
CA CYS A 127 8.25 -12.89 -0.30
C CYS A 127 9.01 -12.39 0.95
N LEU A 128 10.02 -13.16 1.37
CA LEU A 128 10.91 -12.81 2.47
C LEU A 128 12.13 -12.01 1.95
N ARG A 129 12.61 -11.05 2.74
CA ARG A 129 13.84 -10.28 2.51
C ARG A 129 14.70 -10.29 3.77
#